data_AF-A0A3S1WMQ5-F1
#
_entry.id   AF-A0A3S1WMQ5-F1
#
_cell.length_a   1.000
_cell.length_b   1.000
_cell.length_c   1.000
_cell.angle_alpha   90.00
_cell.angle_beta   90.00
_cell.angle_gamma   90.00
#
_symmetry.space_group_name_H-M   'P 1'
#
loop_
_entity.id
_entity.type
_entity.pdbx_description
1 polymer ?
#
loop_
_entity_poly.entity_id
_entity_poly.type
_entity_poly.pdbx_seq_one_letter_code
_entity_poly.pdbx_strand_id
1 'polypeptide(L)'
;TMGYGLPAALGVQIAHPDALVIDIAGDASVQMTMQEMSAAVQHDAPIKIFILNNQYMGMVRQWQQLLHGNRLSHSYTEAMPDFVKLAEAYGGHGIRCEKPDELDDAIKEMI
;
A
#
# COMPACT_ATOMS: atom_id res chain seq x y z
N THR A 1 -13.26 -2.67 4.58
CA THR A 1 -12.71 -1.70 5.55
C THR A 1 -11.38 -1.20 5.02
N MET A 2 -11.10 0.10 5.07
CA MET A 2 -9.75 0.61 4.75
C MET A 2 -8.76 0.15 5.84
N GLY A 3 -7.51 -0.14 5.49
CA GLY A 3 -6.53 -0.77 6.39
C GLY A 3 -6.67 -2.29 6.54
N TYR A 4 -7.58 -2.93 5.80
CA TYR A 4 -7.75 -4.39 5.88
C TYR A 4 -6.64 -5.18 5.18
N GLY A 5 -6.13 -4.67 4.05
CA GLY A 5 -5.25 -5.40 3.14
C GLY A 5 -4.00 -5.97 3.81
N LEU A 6 -3.19 -5.10 4.40
CA LEU A 6 -1.93 -5.46 5.06
C LEU A 6 -2.08 -6.54 6.17
N PRO A 7 -2.92 -6.36 7.22
CA PRO A 7 -3.08 -7.40 8.24
C PRO A 7 -3.71 -8.68 7.71
N ALA A 8 -4.59 -8.59 6.69
CA ALA A 8 -5.15 -9.78 6.05
C ALA A 8 -4.06 -10.55 5.27
N ALA A 9 -3.21 -9.87 4.52
CA ALA A 9 -2.08 -10.47 3.80
C ALA A 9 -1.12 -11.16 4.76
N LEU A 10 -0.79 -10.53 5.89
CA LEU A 10 -0.01 -11.15 6.96
C LEU A 10 -0.65 -12.47 7.42
N GLY A 11 -1.93 -12.45 7.78
CA GLY A 11 -2.64 -13.66 8.22
C GLY A 11 -2.68 -14.77 7.15
N VAL A 12 -2.89 -14.40 5.88
CA VAL A 12 -2.87 -15.35 4.76
C VAL A 12 -1.49 -15.94 4.55
N GLN A 13 -0.41 -15.15 4.64
CA GLN A 13 0.97 -15.65 4.51
C GLN A 13 1.32 -16.63 5.63
N ILE A 14 0.85 -16.38 6.86
CA ILE A 14 1.02 -17.33 7.97
C ILE A 14 0.27 -18.63 7.71
N ALA A 15 -0.95 -18.56 7.16
CA ALA A 15 -1.75 -19.74 6.82
C ALA A 15 -1.20 -20.51 5.60
N HIS A 16 -0.52 -19.82 4.69
CA HIS A 16 0.03 -20.37 3.46
C HIS A 16 1.49 -19.92 3.26
N PRO A 17 2.46 -20.50 4.00
CA PRO A 17 3.84 -20.01 4.05
C PRO A 17 4.55 -19.95 2.70
N ASP A 18 4.23 -20.87 1.79
CA ASP A 18 4.88 -20.98 0.47
C ASP A 18 4.14 -20.20 -0.64
N ALA A 19 3.01 -19.56 -0.33
CA ALA A 19 2.24 -18.80 -1.30
C ALA A 19 2.84 -17.42 -1.53
N LEU A 20 2.77 -16.93 -2.76
CA LEU A 20 3.00 -15.52 -3.07
C LEU A 20 1.77 -14.71 -2.67
N VAL A 21 1.86 -13.98 -1.55
CA VAL A 21 0.78 -13.12 -1.06
C VAL A 21 1.10 -11.66 -1.37
N ILE A 22 0.21 -11.02 -2.12
CA ILE A 22 0.35 -9.61 -2.53
C ILE A 22 -0.86 -8.83 -2.04
N ASP A 23 -0.63 -7.81 -1.21
CA ASP A 23 -1.61 -6.78 -0.87
C ASP A 23 -1.57 -5.66 -1.93
N ILE A 24 -2.63 -5.53 -2.72
CA ILE A 24 -2.79 -4.41 -3.65
C ILE A 24 -3.64 -3.35 -2.94
N ALA A 25 -2.99 -2.28 -2.48
CA ALA A 25 -3.62 -1.29 -1.63
C ALA A 25 -3.50 0.13 -2.19
N GLY A 26 -4.51 0.96 -1.91
CA GLY A 26 -4.38 2.40 -2.06
C GLY A 26 -3.57 2.99 -0.91
N ASP A 27 -2.83 4.06 -1.19
CA ASP A 27 -2.04 4.86 -0.24
C ASP A 27 -2.80 5.20 1.06
N ALA A 28 -4.00 5.76 0.96
CA ALA A 28 -4.80 6.11 2.13
C ALA A 28 -5.28 4.88 2.92
N SER A 29 -5.42 3.73 2.27
CA SER A 29 -5.88 2.50 2.92
C SER A 29 -4.75 1.83 3.67
N VAL A 30 -3.60 1.62 3.03
CA VAL A 30 -2.46 0.94 3.66
C VAL A 30 -1.90 1.73 4.84
N GLN A 31 -1.92 3.06 4.75
CA GLN A 31 -1.44 3.94 5.83
C GLN A 31 -2.19 3.77 7.15
N MET A 32 -3.45 3.32 7.14
CA MET A 32 -4.24 3.11 8.35
C MET A 32 -3.67 2.04 9.29
N THR A 33 -2.91 1.08 8.74
CA THR A 33 -2.37 -0.07 9.47
C THR A 33 -0.92 -0.34 9.14
N MET A 34 -0.19 0.66 8.65
CA MET A 34 1.18 0.48 8.16
C MET A 34 2.15 -0.06 9.22
N GLN A 35 1.86 0.17 10.51
CA GLN A 35 2.64 -0.37 11.62
C GLN A 35 2.70 -1.91 11.66
N GLU A 36 1.77 -2.61 11.00
CA GLU A 36 1.75 -4.07 10.91
C GLU A 36 2.91 -4.65 10.08
N MET A 37 3.65 -3.81 9.34
CA MET A 37 4.94 -4.25 8.75
C MET A 37 5.91 -4.76 9.82
N SER A 38 5.85 -4.21 11.04
CA SER A 38 6.65 -4.73 12.16
C SER A 38 6.28 -6.17 12.53
N ALA A 39 4.99 -6.52 12.48
CA ALA A 39 4.52 -7.87 12.73
C ALA A 39 4.92 -8.83 11.60
N ALA A 40 4.86 -8.38 10.34
CA ALA A 40 5.33 -9.17 9.21
C ALA A 40 6.82 -9.52 9.32
N VAL A 41 7.66 -8.55 9.70
CA VAL A 41 9.10 -8.76 9.94
C VAL A 41 9.32 -9.67 11.15
N GLN A 42 8.61 -9.44 12.27
CA GLN A 42 8.73 -10.27 13.47
C GLN A 42 8.41 -11.76 13.23
N HIS A 43 7.51 -12.03 12.29
CA HIS A 43 7.05 -13.39 11.97
C HIS A 43 7.68 -13.96 10.70
N ASP A 44 8.72 -13.30 10.15
CA ASP A 44 9.38 -13.70 8.90
C ASP A 44 8.37 -13.97 7.76
N ALA A 45 7.30 -13.18 7.68
CA ALA A 45 6.22 -13.33 6.71
C ALA A 45 6.51 -12.48 5.46
N PRO A 46 6.90 -13.07 4.32
CA PRO A 46 7.42 -12.33 3.16
C PRO A 46 6.29 -11.76 2.27
N ILE A 47 5.31 -11.09 2.88
CA ILE A 47 4.21 -10.44 2.17
C ILE A 47 4.72 -9.34 1.24
N LYS A 48 4.06 -9.16 0.11
CA LYS A 48 4.36 -8.09 -0.85
C LYS A 48 3.28 -7.01 -0.75
N ILE A 49 3.67 -5.74 -0.64
CA ILE A 49 2.73 -4.62 -0.51
C ILE A 49 2.86 -3.74 -1.76
N PHE A 50 1.87 -3.81 -2.64
CA PHE A 50 1.81 -3.03 -3.87
C PHE A 50 0.92 -1.80 -3.66
N ILE A 51 1.55 -0.62 -3.52
CA ILE A 51 0.84 0.62 -3.18
C ILE A 51 0.53 1.41 -4.45
N LEU A 52 -0.75 1.60 -4.75
CA LEU A 52 -1.24 2.53 -5.75
C LEU A 52 -1.32 3.94 -5.16
N ASN A 53 -0.20 4.66 -5.22
CA ASN A 53 -0.08 6.00 -4.64
C ASN A 53 -0.57 7.10 -5.59
N ASN A 54 -1.86 7.43 -5.49
CA ASN A 54 -2.45 8.54 -6.23
C ASN A 54 -2.57 9.84 -5.42
N GLN A 55 -2.21 9.84 -4.12
CA GLN A 55 -2.27 10.98 -3.19
C GLN A 55 -3.67 11.50 -2.86
N TYR A 56 -4.71 10.68 -3.08
CA TYR A 56 -6.09 10.99 -2.74
C TYR A 56 -6.81 9.77 -2.17
N MET A 57 -7.91 10.01 -1.44
CA MET A 57 -8.97 9.03 -1.29
C MET A 57 -9.74 8.93 -2.62
N GLY A 58 -9.13 8.29 -3.63
CA GLY A 58 -9.55 8.35 -5.03
C GLY A 58 -11.03 8.07 -5.26
N MET A 59 -11.60 7.08 -4.56
CA MET A 59 -13.03 6.77 -4.63
C MET A 59 -13.92 7.93 -4.13
N VAL A 60 -13.56 8.54 -3.00
CA VAL A 60 -14.30 9.71 -2.45
C VAL A 60 -14.16 10.92 -3.38
N ARG A 61 -12.94 11.17 -3.88
CA ARG A 61 -12.66 12.24 -4.84
C ARG A 61 -13.50 12.08 -6.11
N GLN A 62 -13.61 10.87 -6.66
CA GLN A 62 -14.41 10.60 -7.85
C GLN A 62 -15.88 11.00 -7.66
N TRP A 63 -16.49 10.65 -6.53
CA TRP A 63 -17.86 11.06 -6.23
C TRP A 63 -18.00 12.58 -6.01
N GLN A 64 -17.00 13.22 -5.39
CA GLN A 64 -16.97 14.68 -5.25
C GLN A 64 -16.88 15.41 -6.58
N GLN A 65 -16.14 14.85 -7.54
CA GLN A 65 -16.07 15.34 -8.92
C GLN A 65 -17.42 15.21 -9.64
N LEU A 66 -18.03 14.03 -9.58
CA LEU A 66 -19.26 13.73 -10.32
C LEU A 66 -20.48 14.43 -9.74
N LEU A 67 -20.60 14.51 -8.41
CA LEU A 67 -21.85 14.89 -7.74
C LEU A 67 -21.78 16.18 -6.92
N HIS A 68 -20.58 16.71 -6.66
CA HIS A 68 -20.39 17.84 -5.75
C HIS A 68 -19.59 19.00 -6.38
N GLY A 69 -19.64 19.13 -7.71
CA GLY A 69 -19.01 20.23 -8.44
C GLY A 69 -17.50 20.29 -8.24
N ASN A 70 -16.85 19.13 -8.08
CA ASN A 70 -15.42 19.01 -7.82
C ASN A 70 -14.95 19.72 -6.53
N ARG A 71 -15.84 19.85 -5.53
CA ARG A 71 -15.48 20.34 -4.19
C ARG A 71 -14.80 19.23 -3.40
N LEU A 72 -13.46 19.25 -3.38
CA LEU A 72 -12.65 18.27 -2.66
C LEU A 72 -12.66 18.57 -1.15
N SER A 73 -13.57 17.94 -0.41
CA SER A 73 -13.65 18.09 1.05
C SER A 73 -12.84 16.99 1.72
N HIS A 74 -11.62 17.33 2.15
CA HIS A 74 -10.68 16.48 2.91
C HIS A 74 -10.44 15.07 2.32
N SER A 75 -10.55 14.93 0.99
CA SER A 75 -10.29 13.69 0.25
C SER A 75 -8.91 13.64 -0.40
N TYR A 76 -8.07 14.64 -0.09
CA TYR A 76 -6.68 14.74 -0.55
C TYR A 76 -5.73 14.37 0.59
N THR A 77 -4.56 13.87 0.25
CA THR A 77 -3.57 13.38 1.22
C THR A 77 -2.20 13.97 0.92
N GLU A 78 -2.00 15.24 1.29
CA GLU A 78 -0.73 15.96 1.08
C GLU A 78 0.40 15.50 2.02
N ALA A 79 0.05 15.00 3.21
CA ALA A 79 1.00 14.64 4.25
C ALA A 79 1.35 13.15 4.29
N MET A 80 1.39 12.49 3.13
CA MET A 80 1.74 11.07 3.06
C MET A 80 3.22 10.84 3.34
N PRO A 81 3.58 9.77 4.07
CA PRO A 81 4.97 9.46 4.32
C PRO A 81 5.67 8.99 3.04
N ASP A 82 7.00 9.03 3.07
CA ASP A 82 7.79 8.29 2.08
C ASP A 82 7.69 6.79 2.39
N PHE A 83 6.90 6.07 1.59
CA PHE A 83 6.68 4.64 1.78
C PHE A 83 7.94 3.78 1.62
N VAL A 84 8.91 4.21 0.80
CA VAL A 84 10.18 3.48 0.65
C VAL A 84 10.96 3.56 1.95
N LYS A 85 11.15 4.78 2.48
CA LYS A 85 11.84 4.99 3.76
C LYS A 85 11.10 4.34 4.92
N LEU A 86 9.77 4.31 4.86
CA LEU A 86 8.96 3.67 5.89
C LEU A 86 9.16 2.15 5.86
N ALA A 87 9.16 1.53 4.67
CA ALA A 87 9.48 0.11 4.53
C ALA A 87 10.87 -0.20 5.10
N GLU A 88 11.89 0.57 4.73
CA GLU A 88 13.26 0.45 5.26
C GLU A 88 13.30 0.59 6.79
N ALA A 89 12.56 1.54 7.37
CA ALA A 89 12.52 1.77 8.81
C ALA A 89 11.93 0.59 9.59
N TYR A 90 11.02 -0.18 9.00
CA TYR A 90 10.50 -1.41 9.58
C TYR A 90 11.37 -2.64 9.28
N GLY A 91 12.39 -2.53 8.43
CA GLY A 91 13.26 -3.64 8.02
C GLY A 91 12.85 -4.35 6.73
N GLY A 92 11.94 -3.75 5.94
CA GLY A 92 11.55 -4.23 4.62
C GLY A 92 12.39 -3.66 3.48
N HIS A 93 12.15 -4.17 2.27
CA HIS A 93 12.73 -3.65 1.02
C HIS A 93 11.73 -2.72 0.33
N GLY A 94 12.09 -1.46 0.16
CA GLY A 94 11.23 -0.45 -0.46
C GLY A 94 11.59 -0.21 -1.93
N ILE A 95 10.58 -0.25 -2.81
CA ILE A 95 10.74 0.00 -4.26
C ILE A 95 9.85 1.18 -4.65
N ARG A 96 10.36 2.07 -5.51
CA ARG A 96 9.57 3.15 -6.12
C ARG A 96 9.57 3.01 -7.63
N CYS A 97 8.38 3.01 -8.21
CA CYS A 97 8.17 3.03 -9.66
C CYS A 97 7.41 4.31 -10.01
N GLU A 98 8.00 5.17 -10.84
CA GLU A 98 7.37 6.44 -11.25
C GLU A 98 6.95 6.44 -12.72
N LYS A 99 7.54 5.56 -13.55
CA LYS A 99 7.23 5.48 -14.97
C LYS A 99 6.64 4.12 -15.38
N PRO A 100 5.71 4.08 -16.36
CA PRO A 100 5.12 2.82 -16.82
C PRO A 100 6.12 1.80 -17.38
N ASP A 101 7.21 2.25 -17.99
CA ASP A 101 8.26 1.39 -18.57
C ASP A 101 9.18 0.75 -17.51
N GLU A 102 9.19 1.26 -16.29
CA GLU A 102 9.92 0.71 -15.14
C GLU A 102 9.10 -0.34 -14.36
N LEU A 103 7.79 -0.43 -14.64
CA LEU A 103 6.84 -1.20 -13.84
C LEU A 103 7.12 -2.71 -13.86
N ASP A 104 7.42 -3.26 -15.03
CA ASP A 104 7.70 -4.70 -15.17
C ASP A 104 8.94 -5.11 -14.36
N ASP A 105 9.96 -4.26 -14.32
CA ASP A 105 11.19 -4.54 -13.57
C ASP A 105 10.98 -4.36 -12.07
N ALA A 106 10.22 -3.35 -11.65
CA ALA A 106 9.82 -3.17 -10.25
C ALA A 106 8.97 -4.36 -9.73
N ILE A 107 8.06 -4.90 -10.55
CA ILE A 107 7.27 -6.08 -10.19
C ILE A 107 8.18 -7.31 -10.05
N LYS A 108 9.15 -7.50 -10.96
CA LYS A 108 10.12 -8.62 -10.87
C LYS A 108 11.02 -8.52 -9.65
N GLU A 109 11.40 -7.31 -9.25
CA GLU A 109 12.20 -7.09 -8.04
C GLU A 109 11.39 -7.34 -6.76
N MET A 110 10.09 -7.02 -6.79
CA MET A 110 9.19 -7.22 -5.66
C MET A 110 8.95 -8.70 -5.34
N ILE A 111 8.78 -9.57 -6.35
CA ILE A 111 8.39 -10.98 -6.19
C ILE A 111 9.54 -11.85 -5.68
#